data_AF-A0A6I0DYE7-F1
#
_entry.id   AF-A0A6I0DYE7-F1
#
_cell.length_a   1.000
_cell.length_b   1.000
_cell.length_c   1.000
_cell.angle_alpha   90.00
_cell.angle_beta   90.00
_cell.angle_gamma   90.00
#
_symmetry.space_group_name_H-M   'P 1'
#
loop_
_entity.id
_entity.type
_entity.pdbx_description
1 polymer ?
#
loop_
_entity_poly.entity_id
_entity_poly.type
_entity_poly.pdbx_seq_one_letter_code
_entity_poly.pdbx_strand_id
1 'polypeptide(L)' 'MLADGATSFVELGPGSVLQGLIKKVDRNVVAESKQTL' A
#
# COMPACT_ATOMS: atom_id res chain seq x y z
N MET A 1 -0.47 1.93 12.62
CA MET A 1 -0.11 0.95 11.59
C MET A 1 1.38 0.97 11.28
N LEU A 2 1.90 1.96 10.54
CA LEU A 2 3.36 2.09 10.28
C LEU A 2 4.17 2.20 11.57
N ALA A 3 3.77 3.12 12.46
CA ALA A 3 4.37 3.28 13.78
C ALA A 3 4.22 2.04 14.70
N ASP A 4 3.28 1.15 14.36
CA ASP A 4 3.03 -0.09 15.09
C ASP A 4 3.74 -1.29 14.44
N GLY A 5 4.61 -1.05 13.44
CA GLY A 5 5.45 -2.06 12.80
C GLY A 5 4.90 -2.66 11.50
N ALA A 6 3.83 -2.11 10.91
CA ALA A 6 3.34 -2.57 9.60
C ALA A 6 4.32 -2.15 8.47
N THR A 7 4.82 -3.13 7.72
CA THR A 7 5.83 -2.95 6.67
C THR A 7 5.34 -3.26 5.25
N SER A 8 4.15 -3.85 5.13
CA SER A 8 3.57 -4.27 3.85
C SER A 8 2.08 -3.98 3.80
N PHE A 9 1.60 -3.52 2.65
CA PHE A 9 0.21 -3.22 2.38
C PHE A 9 -0.23 -3.79 1.03
N VAL A 10 -1.48 -4.23 0.97
CA VAL A 10 -2.12 -4.69 -0.26
C VAL A 10 -3.34 -3.82 -0.53
N GLU A 11 -3.36 -3.16 -1.67
CA GLU A 11 -4.54 -2.49 -2.20
C GLU A 11 -5.36 -3.52 -2.99
N LEU A 12 -6.62 -3.69 -2.63
CA LEU A 12 -7.54 -4.59 -3.33
C LEU A 12 -8.54 -3.74 -4.13
N GLY A 13 -8.38 -3.74 -5.45
CA GLY A 13 -9.26 -3.00 -6.35
C GLY A 13 -8.56 -2.48 -7.60
N PRO A 14 -9.32 -1.94 -8.57
CA PRO A 14 -8.74 -1.33 -9.76
C PRO A 14 -8.01 -0.03 -9.39
N GLY A 15 -6.70 0.03 -9.62
CA GLY A 15 -5.91 1.26 -9.48
C GLY A 15 -4.68 1.13 -8.56
N SER A 16 -4.21 2.31 -8.10
CA SER A 16 -3.01 2.46 -7.27
C SER A 16 -3.10 3.67 -6.33
N VAL A 17 -4.31 4.05 -5.93
CA VAL A 17 -4.53 5.29 -5.14
C VAL A 17 -3.97 5.09 -3.75
N LEU A 18 -4.33 4.00 -3.09
CA LEU A 18 -3.88 3.72 -1.72
C LEU A 18 -2.37 3.47 -1.68
N GLN A 19 -1.83 2.75 -2.66
CA GLN A 19 -0.38 2.61 -2.83
C GLN A 19 0.32 3.96 -2.97
N GLY A 20 -0.24 4.89 -3.75
CA GLY A 20 0.30 6.23 -3.92
C GLY A 20 0.29 7.04 -2.62
N LEU A 21 -0.80 6.94 -1.84
CA LEU A 21 -0.89 7.60 -0.53
C LEU A 21 0.11 7.00 0.47
N ILE A 22 0.26 5.68 0.51
CA ILE A 22 1.22 5.01 1.39
C ILE A 22 2.66 5.41 1.03
N LYS A 23 3.01 5.43 -0.26
CA LYS A 23 4.35 5.84 -0.72
C LYS A 23 4.67 7.31 -0.48
N LYS A 24 3.66 8.18 -0.33
CA LYS A 24 3.85 9.58 0.09
C LYS A 24 4.18 9.69 1.58
N VAL A 25 3.72 8.75 2.40
CA VAL A 25 4.02 8.69 3.84
C VAL A 25 5.40 8.09 4.07
N ASP A 26 5.69 6.94 3.45
CA ASP A 26 7.01 6.31 3.46
C ASP A 26 7.26 5.60 2.12
N ARG A 27 8.31 6.05 1.41
CA ARG A 27 8.66 5.52 0.09
C ARG A 27 9.30 4.12 0.16
N ASN A 28 9.76 3.70 1.33
CA ASN A 28 10.42 2.40 1.53
C ASN A 28 9.45 1.26 1.85
N VAL A 29 8.18 1.57 2.13
CA VAL A 29 7.18 0.54 2.43
C VAL A 29 6.78 -0.25 1.19
N VAL A 30 6.61 -1.56 1.38
CA VAL A 30 6.10 -2.46 0.35
C VAL A 30 4.59 -2.23 0.21
N ALA A 31 4.15 -1.86 -1.00
CA ALA A 31 2.74 -1.69 -1.31
C ALA A 31 2.43 -2.30 -2.67
N GLU A 32 1.51 -3.27 -2.70
CA GLU A 32 1.13 -4.05 -3.88
C GLU A 32 -0.33 -3.82 -4.26
N SER A 33 -0.65 -3.92 -5.56
CA SER A 33 -2.04 -3.96 -6.05
C SER A 33 -2.45 -5.40 -6.32
N LYS A 34 -3.63 -5.79 -5.85
CA LYS A 34 -4.30 -7.02 -6.26
C LYS A 34 -5.69 -6.70 -6.80
N GLN A 35 -6.08 -7.40 -7.84
CA GLN A 35 -7.42 -7.34 -8.41
C GLN A 35 -7.97 -8.77 -8.46
N THR A 36 -9.22 -8.93 -8.04
CA THR A 36 -9.98 -10.17 -8.24
C THR A 36 -10.70 -10.10 -9.58
N LEU A 37 -10.75 -11.24 -10.30
CA LEU A 37 -11.51 -11.41 -11.54
C LEU A 37 -13.02 -11.35 -11.30
#